data_AF-A0A6N2UU26-F1
#
_entry.id   AF-A0A6N2UU26-F1
#
_cell.length_a   1.000
_cell.length_b   1.000
_cell.length_c   1.000
_cell.angle_alpha   90.00
_cell.angle_beta   90.00
_cell.angle_gamma   90.00
#
_symmetry.space_group_name_H-M   'P 1'
#
loop_
_entity.id
_entity.type
_entity.pdbx_description
1 polymer ?
#
loop_
_entity_poly.entity_id
_entity_poly.type
_entity_poly.pdbx_seq_one_letter_code
_entity_poly.pdbx_strand_id
1 'polypeptide(L)'
;MNKTKILGIAPYDGIKFLMEQIALKRDDIDLTVFVGDLEAGAAIASHYSTQDLDVIISRGGTAELIRQKTSFPVVDIPLSVYDIFRSIKLAENYTSDYALVGFPNITKNAYFLCDMLQCQIAIYTIHTELEATSILQKLASEKCHTVLCDRITNSLAQQLGLTSILITSGTESIENAFDAAVDLARSQEKYKSNLTFYRAVINNYPHISVVLNQDKEAIFFSKVDGISSYIMEQLKHYFPMVMEAGEKKVYCEHQGLLYVLHGYRMTIDKQFYVCYYINQRKVPLSLTKNGIHYLSCEEATEAYFNSFYGITHSASSLQDAIDQYASSNQPLMILGEIGTGKHQIARLLYAKSRFNNRPMVIIDCARINDKSWIFLTDHNNSPLSDTNTTIFVQGIETLSDSKFAELISIISDLNLTARNRMIFTFHYSEHGEIPRRCQQIMNTFSCLTLETPPLRDHLEDIPNLASLYISALNMRLSTEVIGLESTAVKLLQSYDWPYNYDQFKRIINELVSAAEKPYIDAASVSKLLHKELPSRTSLHSSLNLNRTLEEINLEILQIILAKVNGNQSAAAKQLGISRTTLWRMLQKMDSEF
;
A
#
# COMPACT_ATOMS: atom_id res chain seq x y z
N MET A 1 27.09 30.38 -25.26
CA MET A 1 26.50 30.42 -23.91
C MET A 1 25.28 31.30 -23.99
N ASN A 2 24.16 30.89 -23.37
CA ASN A 2 23.01 31.78 -23.27
C ASN A 2 23.43 32.97 -22.39
N LYS A 3 23.13 34.20 -22.84
CA LYS A 3 23.38 35.39 -22.03
C LYS A 3 22.36 35.42 -20.89
N THR A 4 22.81 35.81 -19.71
CA THR A 4 21.91 35.95 -18.55
C THR A 4 21.01 37.16 -18.79
N LYS A 5 19.68 36.98 -18.77
CA LYS A 5 18.73 38.08 -18.97
C LYS A 5 18.50 38.81 -17.66
N ILE A 6 19.04 40.03 -17.57
CA ILE A 6 19.01 40.83 -16.36
C ILE A 6 18.09 42.04 -16.56
N LEU A 7 17.16 42.24 -15.63
CA LEU A 7 16.41 43.48 -15.52
C LEU A 7 17.08 44.40 -14.49
N GLY A 8 17.65 45.50 -14.96
CA GLY A 8 18.16 46.57 -14.11
C GLY A 8 17.07 47.58 -13.78
N ILE A 9 16.78 47.79 -12.51
CA ILE A 9 15.90 48.87 -12.05
C ILE A 9 16.76 49.85 -11.26
N ALA A 10 17.11 50.94 -11.94
CA ALA A 10 17.94 52.01 -11.39
C ALA A 10 17.06 53.05 -10.68
N PRO A 11 17.34 53.41 -9.41
CA PRO A 11 16.58 54.47 -8.71
C PRO A 11 16.77 55.87 -9.31
N TYR A 12 17.81 56.08 -10.11
CA TYR A 12 18.12 57.34 -10.80
C TYR A 12 18.97 57.10 -12.04
N ASP A 13 19.01 58.08 -12.96
CA ASP A 13 19.67 57.96 -14.28
C ASP A 13 21.16 57.62 -14.22
N GLY A 14 21.88 58.09 -13.19
CA GLY A 14 23.30 57.83 -13.02
C GLY A 14 23.64 56.34 -12.90
N ILE A 15 22.86 55.57 -12.13
CA ILE A 15 23.05 54.11 -12.04
C ILE A 15 22.69 53.45 -13.37
N LYS A 16 21.62 53.90 -14.03
CA LYS A 16 21.22 53.35 -15.34
C LYS A 16 22.35 53.45 -16.35
N PHE A 17 22.95 54.64 -16.49
CA PHE A 17 24.04 54.87 -17.41
C PHE A 17 25.27 54.00 -17.08
N LEU A 18 25.62 53.86 -15.80
CA LEU A 18 26.73 53.00 -15.36
C LEU A 18 26.44 51.52 -15.68
N MET A 19 25.22 51.05 -15.43
CA MET A 19 24.80 49.68 -15.75
C MET A 19 24.90 49.41 -17.25
N GLU A 20 24.42 50.34 -18.09
CA GLU A 20 24.52 50.24 -19.55
C GLU A 20 25.99 50.21 -20.01
N GLN A 21 26.85 51.06 -19.48
CA GLN A 21 28.28 51.09 -19.83
C GLN A 21 29.02 49.82 -19.43
N ILE A 22 28.74 49.28 -18.23
CA ILE A 22 29.38 48.06 -17.75
C ILE A 22 28.87 46.85 -18.54
N ALA A 23 27.58 46.80 -18.86
CA ALA A 23 27.00 45.72 -19.67
C ALA A 23 27.57 45.69 -21.10
N LEU A 24 27.88 46.84 -21.71
CA LEU A 24 28.53 46.89 -23.04
C LEU A 24 29.92 46.23 -23.05
N LYS A 25 30.59 46.16 -21.89
CA LYS A 25 31.91 45.50 -21.75
C LYS A 25 31.80 44.01 -21.46
N ARG A 26 30.58 43.48 -21.34
CA ARG A 26 30.30 42.12 -20.88
C ARG A 26 29.55 41.32 -21.93
N ASP A 27 30.11 40.17 -22.32
CA ASP A 27 29.50 39.28 -23.31
C ASP A 27 28.54 38.25 -22.68
N ASP A 28 28.51 38.14 -21.35
CA ASP A 28 27.76 37.14 -20.59
C ASP A 28 26.35 37.58 -20.14
N ILE A 29 26.01 38.85 -20.37
CA ILE A 29 24.77 39.49 -19.89
C ILE A 29 23.97 40.07 -21.05
N ASP A 30 22.64 39.94 -20.97
CA ASP A 30 21.66 40.66 -21.77
C ASP A 30 20.86 41.57 -20.83
N LEU A 31 21.10 42.88 -20.90
CA LEU A 31 20.63 43.85 -19.92
C LEU A 31 19.50 44.71 -20.48
N THR A 32 18.38 44.73 -19.77
CA THR A 32 17.32 45.74 -19.95
C THR A 32 17.27 46.64 -18.73
N VAL A 33 17.42 47.96 -18.89
CA VAL A 33 17.45 48.91 -17.75
C VAL A 33 16.32 49.93 -17.82
N PHE A 34 15.62 50.11 -16.70
CA PHE A 34 14.65 51.19 -16.51
C PHE A 34 15.01 52.04 -15.30
N VAL A 35 14.53 53.28 -15.30
CA VAL A 35 14.58 54.16 -14.14
C VAL A 35 13.26 54.04 -13.39
N GLY A 36 13.34 53.72 -12.11
CA GLY A 36 12.16 53.59 -11.24
C GLY A 36 12.61 53.53 -9.79
N ASP A 37 12.14 54.47 -8.98
CA ASP A 37 12.41 54.53 -7.55
C ASP A 37 11.26 53.92 -6.75
N LEU A 38 11.59 53.18 -5.70
CA LEU A 38 10.66 52.55 -4.75
C LEU A 38 9.49 51.83 -5.46
N GLU A 39 8.28 52.38 -5.36
CA GLU A 39 7.05 51.80 -5.89
C GLU A 39 7.01 51.77 -7.42
N ALA A 40 7.58 52.79 -8.09
CA ALA A 40 7.66 52.83 -9.54
C ALA A 40 8.57 51.71 -10.07
N GLY A 41 9.68 51.45 -9.37
CA GLY A 41 10.57 50.33 -9.66
C GLY A 41 9.87 48.98 -9.48
N ALA A 42 9.16 48.79 -8.36
CA ALA A 42 8.43 47.56 -8.11
C ALA A 42 7.27 47.33 -9.10
N ALA A 43 6.59 48.39 -9.55
CA ALA A 43 5.57 48.30 -10.59
C ALA A 43 6.17 47.84 -11.93
N ILE A 44 7.35 48.34 -12.31
CA ILE A 44 8.03 47.88 -13.54
C ILE A 44 8.37 46.38 -13.42
N ALA A 45 8.89 45.94 -12.28
CA ALA A 45 9.22 44.54 -12.05
C ALA A 45 8.02 43.59 -12.17
N SER A 46 6.82 44.01 -11.75
CA SER A 46 5.62 43.17 -11.80
C SER A 46 5.03 42.95 -13.20
N HIS A 47 5.45 43.72 -14.21
CA HIS A 47 4.97 43.56 -15.59
C HIS A 47 5.67 42.42 -16.35
N TYR A 48 6.75 41.86 -15.80
CA TYR A 48 7.54 40.82 -16.44
C TYR A 48 7.16 39.41 -15.94
N SER A 49 7.25 38.42 -16.85
CA SER A 49 6.96 37.02 -16.56
C SER A 49 8.25 36.19 -16.40
N THR A 50 8.15 35.01 -15.77
CA THR A 50 9.30 34.14 -15.46
C THR A 50 9.97 33.51 -16.69
N GLN A 51 9.42 33.71 -17.89
CA GLN A 51 10.03 33.29 -19.15
C GLN A 51 10.91 34.39 -19.78
N ASP A 52 10.76 35.63 -19.33
CA ASP A 52 11.40 36.80 -19.93
C ASP A 52 12.71 37.19 -19.26
N LEU A 53 12.89 36.85 -17.98
CA LEU A 53 13.99 37.32 -17.12
C LEU A 53 14.54 36.22 -16.21
N ASP A 54 15.85 36.25 -15.99
CA ASP A 54 16.54 35.34 -15.06
C ASP A 54 16.69 35.95 -13.67
N VAL A 55 17.03 37.24 -13.59
CA VAL A 55 17.34 37.94 -12.33
C VAL A 55 17.11 39.44 -12.43
N ILE A 56 16.76 40.08 -11.31
CA ILE A 56 16.57 41.53 -11.20
C ILE A 56 17.72 42.12 -10.38
N ILE A 57 18.28 43.24 -10.86
CA ILE A 57 19.27 44.03 -10.11
C ILE A 57 18.67 45.39 -9.79
N SER A 58 18.72 45.78 -8.51
CA SER A 58 18.35 47.14 -8.07
C SER A 58 19.17 47.54 -6.85
N ARG A 59 18.84 48.67 -6.20
CA ARG A 59 19.65 49.24 -5.13
C ARG A 59 18.81 49.69 -3.93
N GLY A 60 19.20 49.25 -2.74
CA GLY A 60 18.65 49.70 -1.45
C GLY A 60 17.14 49.44 -1.32
N GLY A 61 16.40 50.44 -0.83
CA GLY A 61 14.96 50.32 -0.58
C GLY A 61 14.13 49.90 -1.80
N THR A 62 14.55 50.25 -3.02
CA THR A 62 13.88 49.80 -4.24
C THR A 62 14.04 48.28 -4.44
N ALA A 63 15.24 47.73 -4.20
CA ALA A 63 15.49 46.28 -4.29
C ALA A 63 14.67 45.50 -3.25
N GLU A 64 14.56 46.02 -2.03
CA GLU A 64 13.79 45.40 -0.96
C GLU A 64 12.29 45.35 -1.28
N LEU A 65 11.73 46.46 -1.80
CA LEU A 65 10.33 46.51 -2.23
C LEU A 65 10.04 45.55 -3.39
N ILE A 66 10.96 45.43 -4.36
CA ILE A 66 10.81 44.46 -5.47
C ILE A 66 10.81 43.03 -4.91
N ARG A 67 11.69 42.73 -3.95
CA ARG A 67 11.78 41.39 -3.33
C ARG A 67 10.51 41.01 -2.58
N GLN A 68 9.81 41.97 -1.99
CA GLN A 68 8.54 41.72 -1.30
C GLN A 68 7.37 41.51 -2.27
N LYS A 69 7.39 42.15 -3.45
CA LYS A 69 6.28 42.13 -4.42
C LYS A 69 6.45 41.10 -5.54
N THR A 70 7.62 40.49 -5.69
CA THR A 70 7.91 39.57 -6.79
C THR A 70 8.53 38.27 -6.30
N SER A 71 8.35 37.19 -7.07
CA SER A 71 8.96 35.88 -6.83
C SER A 71 10.32 35.71 -7.51
N PHE A 72 10.81 36.76 -8.20
CA PHE A 72 12.10 36.75 -8.87
C PHE A 72 13.25 36.82 -7.88
N PRO A 73 14.41 36.21 -8.20
CA PRO A 73 15.64 36.50 -7.47
C PRO A 73 16.04 37.96 -7.70
N VAL A 74 16.19 38.72 -6.61
CA VAL A 74 16.60 40.14 -6.63
C VAL A 74 17.97 40.28 -5.99
N VAL A 75 18.93 40.77 -6.76
CA VAL A 75 20.27 41.14 -6.29
C VAL A 75 20.30 42.64 -5.98
N ASP A 76 20.75 42.97 -4.77
CA ASP A 76 20.94 44.34 -4.32
C ASP A 76 22.35 44.82 -4.71
N ILE A 77 22.46 46.07 -5.17
CA ILE A 77 23.75 46.74 -5.40
C ILE A 77 24.23 47.31 -4.05
N PRO A 78 25.23 46.69 -3.40
CA PRO A 78 25.70 47.17 -2.12
C PRO A 78 26.42 48.51 -2.27
N LEU A 79 26.46 49.30 -1.19
CA LEU A 79 27.36 50.45 -1.10
C LEU A 79 28.72 49.99 -0.58
N SER A 80 29.76 50.23 -1.38
CA SER A 80 31.12 49.89 -0.98
C SER A 80 31.70 50.91 0.00
N VAL A 81 32.76 50.51 0.70
CA VAL A 81 33.57 51.40 1.53
C VAL A 81 34.17 52.53 0.68
N TYR A 82 34.58 52.23 -0.55
CA TYR A 82 35.11 53.22 -1.50
C TYR A 82 34.06 54.26 -1.92
N ASP A 83 32.80 53.85 -2.08
CA ASP A 83 31.70 54.75 -2.46
C ASP A 83 31.47 55.82 -1.38
N ILE A 84 31.47 55.39 -0.11
CA ILE A 84 31.34 56.28 1.04
C ILE A 84 32.57 57.18 1.15
N PHE A 85 33.77 56.61 1.05
CA PHE A 85 35.01 57.37 1.13
C PHE A 85 35.13 58.45 0.04
N ARG A 86 34.77 58.11 -1.21
CA ARG A 86 34.75 59.08 -2.32
C ARG A 86 33.78 60.21 -2.05
N SER A 87 32.61 59.90 -1.50
CA SER A 87 31.59 60.89 -1.15
C SER A 87 32.07 61.81 -0.01
N ILE A 88 32.75 61.25 1.00
CA ILE A 88 33.41 62.02 2.08
C ILE A 88 34.46 62.97 1.51
N LYS A 89 35.36 62.49 0.63
CA LYS A 89 36.38 63.32 -0.01
C LYS A 89 35.81 64.42 -0.89
N LEU A 90 34.67 64.16 -1.54
CA LEU A 90 33.93 65.20 -2.26
C LEU A 90 33.42 66.28 -1.30
N ALA A 91 32.81 65.90 -0.17
CA ALA A 91 32.32 66.86 0.83
C ALA A 91 33.44 67.71 1.45
N GLU A 92 34.58 67.10 1.78
CA GLU A 92 35.76 67.80 2.33
C GLU A 92 36.28 68.91 1.40
N ASN A 93 36.13 68.76 0.08
CA ASN A 93 36.55 69.80 -0.88
C ASN A 93 35.62 71.03 -0.89
N TYR A 94 34.37 70.88 -0.43
CA TYR A 94 33.39 71.97 -0.42
C TYR A 94 33.27 72.65 0.94
N THR A 95 33.18 71.87 2.03
CA THR A 95 32.92 72.40 3.39
C THR A 95 33.55 71.51 4.46
N SER A 96 34.03 72.09 5.56
CA SER A 96 34.46 71.34 6.75
C SER A 96 33.29 70.81 7.59
N ASP A 97 32.11 71.44 7.46
CA ASP A 97 30.96 71.20 8.33
C ASP A 97 29.89 70.42 7.56
N TYR A 98 30.02 69.09 7.56
CA TYR A 98 29.05 68.18 6.95
C TYR A 98 28.71 67.00 7.88
N ALA A 99 27.48 66.51 7.77
CA ALA A 99 26.99 65.35 8.51
C ALA A 99 26.61 64.22 7.57
N LEU A 100 26.82 62.96 7.98
CA LEU A 100 26.39 61.79 7.23
C LEU A 100 25.12 61.22 7.85
N VAL A 101 24.04 61.16 7.08
CA VAL A 101 22.73 60.64 7.50
C VAL A 101 22.35 59.48 6.60
N GLY A 102 22.08 58.31 7.18
CA GLY A 102 21.68 57.14 6.38
C GLY A 102 21.28 55.92 7.20
N PHE A 103 20.86 54.88 6.48
CA PHE A 103 20.45 53.60 7.07
C PHE A 103 21.65 52.81 7.62
N PRO A 104 21.42 51.81 8.50
CA PRO A 104 22.49 51.06 9.17
C PRO A 104 23.54 50.46 8.24
N ASN A 105 23.14 50.03 7.03
CA ASN A 105 24.06 49.46 6.03
C ASN A 105 25.10 50.47 5.54
N ILE A 106 24.80 51.77 5.60
CA ILE A 106 25.69 52.86 5.21
C ILE A 106 26.47 53.35 6.43
N THR A 107 25.77 53.63 7.54
CA THR A 107 26.39 54.23 8.72
C THR A 107 27.38 53.30 9.40
N LYS A 108 27.15 51.97 9.39
CA LYS A 108 28.12 50.99 9.91
C LYS A 108 29.48 51.07 9.17
N ASN A 109 29.44 51.15 7.84
CA ASN A 109 30.65 51.30 7.02
C ASN A 109 31.28 52.69 7.23
N ALA A 110 30.47 53.74 7.41
CA ALA A 110 30.96 55.07 7.71
C ALA A 110 31.65 55.16 9.08
N TYR A 111 31.09 54.56 10.14
CA TYR A 111 31.73 54.49 11.46
C TYR A 111 33.08 53.77 11.38
N PHE A 112 33.14 52.64 10.67
CA PHE A 112 34.38 51.90 10.47
C PHE A 112 35.43 52.73 9.73
N LEU A 113 35.03 53.45 8.67
CA LEU A 113 35.91 54.38 7.95
C LEU A 113 36.40 55.52 8.85
N CYS A 114 35.52 56.11 9.65
CA CYS A 114 35.90 57.23 10.52
C CYS A 114 36.87 56.81 11.61
N ASP A 115 36.70 55.60 12.16
CA ASP A 115 37.63 55.01 13.13
C ASP A 115 39.00 54.75 12.49
N MET A 116 39.05 54.16 11.29
CA MET A 116 40.31 53.92 10.57
C MET A 116 41.04 55.20 10.16
N LEU A 117 40.31 56.23 9.74
CA LEU A 117 40.86 57.49 9.24
C LEU A 117 41.03 58.56 10.33
N GLN A 118 40.60 58.27 11.57
CA GLN A 118 40.56 59.21 12.69
C GLN A 118 39.87 60.53 12.35
N CYS A 119 38.78 60.50 11.57
CA CYS A 119 38.02 61.69 11.22
C CYS A 119 36.79 61.88 12.14
N GLN A 120 36.52 63.15 12.49
CA GLN A 120 35.36 63.52 13.31
C GLN A 120 34.22 63.98 12.41
N ILE A 121 33.49 63.02 11.84
CA ILE A 121 32.28 63.29 11.05
C ILE A 121 31.06 62.97 11.92
N ALA A 122 30.07 63.87 11.94
CA ALA A 122 28.80 63.60 12.63
C ALA A 122 27.99 62.57 11.82
N ILE A 123 27.82 61.36 12.35
CA ILE A 123 27.06 60.27 11.72
C ILE A 123 25.73 60.08 12.45
N TYR A 124 24.62 60.10 11.70
CA TYR A 124 23.28 59.83 12.22
C TYR A 124 22.68 58.62 11.51
N THR A 125 22.38 57.57 12.28
CA THR A 125 21.71 56.36 11.78
C THR A 125 20.19 56.55 11.85
N ILE A 126 19.51 56.27 10.75
CA ILE A 126 18.05 56.32 10.62
C ILE A 126 17.49 54.95 10.26
N HIS A 127 16.28 54.65 10.73
CA HIS A 127 15.54 53.44 10.38
C HIS A 127 14.22 53.74 9.65
N THR A 128 13.73 54.98 9.71
CA THR A 128 12.49 55.41 9.08
C THR A 128 12.61 56.80 8.43
N GLU A 129 11.71 57.11 7.48
CA GLU A 129 11.68 58.42 6.81
C GLU A 129 11.30 59.57 7.76
N LEU A 130 10.48 59.29 8.77
CA LEU A 130 10.10 60.26 9.80
C LEU A 130 11.30 60.67 10.66
N GLU A 131 12.12 59.70 11.05
CA GLU A 131 13.40 59.96 11.73
C GLU A 131 14.33 60.80 10.85
N ALA A 132 14.45 60.46 9.56
CA ALA A 132 15.24 61.24 8.62
C ALA A 132 14.81 62.71 8.58
N THR A 133 13.50 62.96 8.51
CA THR A 133 12.95 64.32 8.47
C THR A 133 13.27 65.11 9.74
N SER A 134 13.08 64.50 10.92
CA SER A 134 13.36 65.17 12.21
C SER A 134 14.85 65.51 12.39
N ILE A 135 15.76 64.62 11.97
CA ILE A 135 17.21 64.85 12.07
C ILE A 135 17.64 65.94 11.08
N LEU A 136 17.12 65.93 9.85
CA LEU A 136 17.41 66.98 8.87
C LEU A 136 16.94 68.36 9.34
N GLN A 137 15.76 68.46 9.97
CA GLN A 137 15.28 69.71 10.56
C GLN A 137 16.16 70.21 11.71
N LYS A 138 16.68 69.29 12.53
CA LYS A 138 17.65 69.61 13.58
C LYS A 138 18.97 70.11 13.00
N LEU A 139 19.49 69.46 11.95
CA LEU A 139 20.73 69.88 11.29
C LEU A 139 20.60 71.25 10.63
N ALA A 140 19.42 71.57 10.09
CA ALA A 140 19.12 72.88 9.52
C ALA A 140 19.15 74.01 10.56
N SER A 141 18.79 73.75 11.83
CA SER A 141 18.86 74.75 12.90
C SER A 141 20.26 74.88 13.52
N GLU A 142 21.09 73.85 13.42
CA GLU A 142 22.45 73.78 14.01
C GLU A 142 23.57 74.33 13.10
N LYS A 143 23.25 75.07 12.01
CA LYS A 143 24.19 75.61 10.99
C LYS A 143 24.93 74.57 10.13
N CYS A 144 24.54 73.30 10.15
CA CYS A 144 25.09 72.30 9.23
C CYS A 144 24.33 72.36 7.90
N HIS A 145 24.91 73.01 6.89
CA HIS A 145 24.24 73.21 5.60
C HIS A 145 24.48 72.10 4.58
N THR A 146 25.41 71.17 4.83
CA THR A 146 25.77 70.06 3.93
C THR A 146 25.53 68.69 4.56
N VAL A 147 24.81 67.80 3.86
CA VAL A 147 24.50 66.43 4.33
C VAL A 147 24.93 65.39 3.29
N LEU A 148 25.69 64.38 3.71
CA LEU A 148 26.00 63.18 2.94
C LEU A 148 24.94 62.13 3.18
N CYS A 149 24.24 61.66 2.14
CA CYS A 149 23.08 60.81 2.37
C CYS A 149 22.70 59.88 1.23
N ASP A 150 21.68 59.06 1.46
CA ASP A 150 21.06 58.20 0.45
C ASP A 150 20.00 58.95 -0.39
N ARG A 151 19.29 58.23 -1.26
CA ARG A 151 18.35 58.83 -2.22
C ARG A 151 17.12 59.45 -1.53
N ILE A 152 16.57 58.75 -0.55
CA ILE A 152 15.39 59.18 0.20
C ILE A 152 15.71 60.46 0.99
N THR A 153 16.81 60.41 1.76
CA THR A 153 17.29 61.55 2.55
C THR A 153 17.70 62.72 1.65
N ASN A 154 18.23 62.47 0.45
CA ASN A 154 18.58 63.51 -0.50
C ASN A 154 17.35 64.28 -0.98
N SER A 155 16.25 63.58 -1.29
CA SER A 155 14.99 64.24 -1.66
C SER A 155 14.45 65.10 -0.53
N LEU A 156 14.45 64.60 0.71
CA LEU A 156 14.00 65.33 1.89
C LEU A 156 14.89 66.54 2.20
N ALA A 157 16.21 66.38 2.10
CA ALA A 157 17.17 67.45 2.35
C ALA A 157 17.01 68.61 1.35
N GLN A 158 16.81 68.29 0.06
CA GLN A 158 16.54 69.30 -0.97
C GLN A 158 15.23 70.06 -0.72
N GLN A 159 14.17 69.38 -0.28
CA GLN A 159 12.90 70.02 0.10
C GLN A 159 13.04 70.99 1.29
N LEU A 160 13.95 70.69 2.22
CA LEU A 160 14.26 71.52 3.38
C LEU A 160 15.31 72.62 3.09
N GLY A 161 15.80 72.73 1.86
CA GLY A 161 16.78 73.74 1.45
C GLY A 161 18.22 73.47 1.90
N LEU A 162 18.54 72.24 2.31
CA LEU A 162 19.90 71.81 2.66
C LEU A 162 20.68 71.39 1.41
N THR A 163 21.99 71.66 1.42
CA THR A 163 22.90 71.10 0.42
C THR A 163 23.07 69.61 0.71
N SER A 164 22.79 68.75 -0.26
CA SER A 164 22.90 67.31 -0.10
C SER A 164 23.84 66.71 -1.15
N ILE A 165 24.70 65.79 -0.69
CA ILE A 165 25.60 65.00 -1.52
C ILE A 165 25.13 63.55 -1.45
N LEU A 166 24.56 63.07 -2.55
CA LEU A 166 24.11 61.69 -2.67
C LEU A 166 25.32 60.75 -2.72
N ILE A 167 25.34 59.75 -1.84
CA ILE A 167 26.30 58.65 -1.91
C ILE A 167 25.90 57.79 -3.12
N THR A 168 26.74 57.83 -4.15
CA THR A 168 26.54 57.10 -5.40
C THR A 168 27.29 55.77 -5.38
N SER A 169 26.72 54.75 -6.02
CA SER A 169 27.39 53.46 -6.18
C SER A 169 28.43 53.57 -7.29
N GLY A 170 29.66 53.13 -7.01
CA GLY A 170 30.74 53.09 -7.97
C GLY A 170 30.58 51.97 -9.00
N THR A 171 31.47 51.97 -9.98
CA THR A 171 31.52 50.92 -11.02
C THR A 171 31.77 49.54 -10.44
N GLU A 172 32.67 49.43 -9.44
CA GLU A 172 32.99 48.18 -8.75
C GLU A 172 31.77 47.56 -8.06
N SER A 173 30.94 48.38 -7.40
CA SER A 173 29.72 47.92 -6.72
C SER A 173 28.70 47.34 -7.71
N ILE A 174 28.58 47.93 -8.90
CA ILE A 174 27.70 47.46 -9.97
C ILE A 174 28.27 46.20 -10.64
N GLU A 175 29.59 46.14 -10.87
CA GLU A 175 30.27 44.95 -11.39
C GLU A 175 30.08 43.75 -10.46
N ASN A 176 30.28 43.92 -9.16
CA ASN A 176 30.04 42.88 -8.16
C ASN A 176 28.56 42.42 -8.14
N ALA A 177 27.62 43.34 -8.31
CA ALA A 177 26.20 43.00 -8.41
C ALA A 177 25.88 42.19 -9.67
N PHE A 178 26.52 42.52 -10.80
CA PHE A 178 26.40 41.74 -12.03
C PHE A 178 26.99 40.33 -11.87
N ASP A 179 28.17 40.19 -11.27
CA ASP A 179 28.77 38.88 -11.01
C ASP A 179 27.88 38.02 -10.11
N ALA A 180 27.38 38.59 -9.01
CA ALA A 180 26.45 37.89 -8.12
C ALA A 180 25.15 37.49 -8.83
N ALA A 181 24.64 38.33 -9.74
CA ALA A 181 23.45 38.04 -10.52
C ALA A 181 23.65 36.90 -11.51
N VAL A 182 24.80 36.88 -12.22
CA VAL A 182 25.16 35.81 -13.15
C VAL A 182 25.34 34.48 -12.41
N ASP A 183 26.03 34.49 -11.28
CA ASP A 183 26.25 33.27 -10.48
C ASP A 183 24.93 32.72 -9.92
N LEU A 184 24.04 33.60 -9.44
CA LEU A 184 22.72 33.22 -8.96
C LEU A 184 21.85 32.63 -10.08
N ALA A 185 21.85 33.26 -11.26
CA ALA A 185 21.10 32.79 -12.42
C ALA A 185 21.60 31.41 -12.89
N ARG A 186 22.91 31.23 -13.03
CA ARG A 186 23.53 29.93 -13.40
C ARG A 186 23.21 28.84 -12.38
N SER A 187 23.27 29.17 -11.09
CA SER A 187 22.92 28.25 -10.01
C SER A 187 21.46 27.81 -10.13
N GLN A 188 20.53 28.76 -10.32
CA GLN A 188 19.11 28.47 -10.52
C GLN A 188 18.85 27.65 -11.78
N GLU A 189 19.49 27.97 -12.90
CA GLU A 189 19.37 27.20 -14.14
C GLU A 189 19.82 25.75 -13.93
N LYS A 190 20.94 25.55 -13.23
CA LYS A 190 21.42 24.20 -12.88
C LYS A 190 20.42 23.46 -12.00
N TYR A 191 19.83 24.11 -10.99
CA TYR A 191 18.78 23.50 -10.16
C TYR A 191 17.53 23.16 -10.98
N LYS A 192 17.04 24.07 -11.82
CA LYS A 192 15.88 23.84 -12.71
C LYS A 192 16.14 22.70 -13.69
N SER A 193 17.35 22.63 -14.26
CA SER A 193 17.77 21.56 -15.16
C SER A 193 17.80 20.21 -14.44
N ASN A 194 18.40 20.14 -13.24
CA ASN A 194 18.39 18.94 -12.42
C ASN A 194 16.97 18.50 -12.03
N LEU A 195 16.09 19.43 -11.64
CA LEU A 195 14.70 19.12 -11.32
C LEU A 195 13.93 18.59 -12.54
N THR A 196 14.16 19.19 -13.71
CA THR A 196 13.58 18.71 -14.98
C THR A 196 14.10 17.32 -15.32
N PHE A 197 15.40 17.07 -15.13
CA PHE A 197 16.01 15.75 -15.32
C PHE A 197 15.40 14.70 -14.37
N TYR A 198 15.30 14.99 -13.07
CA TYR A 198 14.68 14.08 -12.11
C TYR A 198 13.20 13.81 -12.42
N ARG A 199 12.44 14.84 -12.79
CA ARG A 199 11.04 14.68 -13.25
C ARG A 199 10.96 13.81 -14.50
N ALA A 200 11.86 13.98 -15.47
CA ALA A 200 11.90 13.16 -16.66
C ALA A 200 12.19 11.69 -16.35
N VAL A 201 13.13 11.41 -15.43
CA VAL A 201 13.42 10.04 -14.96
C VAL A 201 12.18 9.41 -14.29
N ILE A 202 11.52 10.13 -13.40
CA ILE A 202 10.31 9.63 -12.70
C ILE A 202 9.14 9.41 -13.68
N ASN A 203 8.95 10.32 -14.64
CA ASN A 203 7.86 10.22 -15.63
C ASN A 203 8.11 9.08 -16.63
N ASN A 204 9.38 8.78 -16.96
CA ASN A 204 9.74 7.65 -17.82
C ASN A 204 9.75 6.31 -17.09
N TYR A 205 9.63 6.28 -15.75
CA TYR A 205 9.47 5.05 -15.01
C TYR A 205 8.16 4.34 -15.43
N PRO A 206 8.17 3.01 -15.62
CA PRO A 206 7.00 2.27 -16.12
C PRO A 206 5.82 2.29 -15.13
N HIS A 207 6.08 2.38 -13.83
CA HIS A 207 5.03 2.37 -12.80
C HIS A 207 4.60 3.79 -12.42
N ILE A 208 3.31 3.93 -12.11
CA ILE A 208 2.73 5.21 -11.71
C ILE A 208 3.08 5.45 -10.23
N SER A 209 3.57 6.62 -9.90
CA SER A 209 3.90 7.01 -8.53
C SER A 209 2.98 8.15 -8.10
N VAL A 210 2.34 7.99 -6.93
CA VAL A 210 1.45 8.99 -6.34
C VAL A 210 1.93 9.30 -4.94
N VAL A 211 2.03 10.58 -4.58
CA VAL A 211 2.38 11.00 -3.21
C VAL A 211 1.20 11.74 -2.60
N LEU A 212 0.75 11.26 -1.44
CA LEU A 212 -0.31 11.85 -0.63
C LEU A 212 0.29 12.56 0.60
N ASN A 213 -0.25 13.74 0.94
CA ASN A 213 0.04 14.42 2.20
C ASN A 213 -0.81 13.85 3.36
N GLN A 214 -0.68 14.42 4.57
CA GLN A 214 -1.43 14.01 5.76
C GLN A 214 -2.95 14.20 5.61
N ASP A 215 -3.38 15.18 4.81
CA ASP A 215 -4.78 15.46 4.51
C ASP A 215 -5.34 14.56 3.39
N LYS A 216 -4.56 13.56 2.95
CA LYS A 216 -4.89 12.62 1.86
C LYS A 216 -5.09 13.30 0.50
N GLU A 217 -4.49 14.47 0.31
CA GLU A 217 -4.43 15.19 -0.96
C GLU A 217 -3.18 14.76 -1.74
N ALA A 218 -3.34 14.59 -3.05
CA ALA A 218 -2.25 14.17 -3.92
C ALA A 218 -1.42 15.38 -4.35
N ILE A 219 -0.20 15.44 -3.81
CA ILE A 219 0.76 16.51 -4.08
C ILE A 219 1.64 16.22 -5.30
N PHE A 220 1.73 14.96 -5.71
CA PHE A 220 2.56 14.54 -6.83
C PHE A 220 1.99 13.33 -7.57
N PHE A 221 2.10 13.38 -8.91
CA PHE A 221 1.80 12.29 -9.82
C PHE A 221 2.92 12.16 -10.85
N SER A 222 3.43 10.95 -11.08
CA SER A 222 4.38 10.71 -12.18
C SER A 222 3.72 10.71 -13.56
N LYS A 223 2.47 10.23 -13.65
CA LYS A 223 1.64 10.23 -14.87
C LYS A 223 0.21 10.58 -14.49
N VAL A 224 -0.36 11.60 -15.13
CA VAL A 224 -1.72 12.07 -14.85
C VAL A 224 -2.77 11.19 -15.55
N ASP A 225 -2.47 10.67 -16.74
CA ASP A 225 -3.44 10.02 -17.64
C ASP A 225 -3.77 8.54 -17.34
N GLY A 226 -3.62 8.06 -16.11
CA GLY A 226 -3.66 6.61 -15.83
C GLY A 226 -4.42 6.14 -14.60
N ILE A 227 -4.98 7.03 -13.79
CA ILE A 227 -5.57 6.66 -12.50
C ILE A 227 -7.08 6.89 -12.51
N SER A 228 -7.86 5.81 -12.38
CA SER A 228 -9.30 5.91 -12.20
C SER A 228 -9.66 6.47 -10.82
N SER A 229 -10.83 7.11 -10.71
CA SER A 229 -11.36 7.58 -9.42
C SER A 229 -11.40 6.47 -8.37
N TYR A 230 -11.72 5.24 -8.79
CA TYR A 230 -11.71 4.05 -7.94
C TYR A 230 -10.34 3.80 -7.29
N ILE A 231 -9.24 3.86 -8.06
CA ILE A 231 -7.90 3.63 -7.49
C ILE A 231 -7.54 4.74 -6.51
N MET A 232 -7.87 6.01 -6.82
CA MET A 232 -7.63 7.11 -5.89
C MET A 232 -8.38 6.93 -4.57
N GLU A 233 -9.62 6.44 -4.60
CA GLU A 233 -10.37 6.09 -3.38
C GLU A 233 -9.70 4.97 -2.60
N GLN A 234 -9.21 3.92 -3.27
CA GLN A 234 -8.45 2.83 -2.63
C GLN A 234 -7.17 3.35 -1.96
N LEU A 235 -6.40 4.22 -2.62
CA LEU A 235 -5.21 4.83 -2.02
C LEU A 235 -5.54 5.61 -0.73
N LYS A 236 -6.62 6.38 -0.74
CA LYS A 236 -7.10 7.14 0.43
C LYS A 236 -7.64 6.23 1.54
N HIS A 237 -8.26 5.11 1.17
CA HIS A 237 -8.76 4.10 2.10
C HIS A 237 -7.61 3.40 2.84
N TYR A 238 -6.55 3.01 2.11
CA TYR A 238 -5.39 2.32 2.70
C TYR A 238 -4.34 3.25 3.33
N PHE A 239 -4.44 4.57 3.14
CA PHE A 239 -3.53 5.56 3.73
C PHE A 239 -3.25 5.39 5.23
N PRO A 240 -4.25 5.31 6.13
CA PRO A 240 -3.99 5.19 7.57
C PRO A 240 -3.25 3.89 7.92
N MET A 241 -3.55 2.81 7.21
CA MET A 241 -2.89 1.52 7.42
C MET A 241 -1.42 1.55 7.00
N VAL A 242 -1.05 2.29 5.94
CA VAL A 242 0.37 2.50 5.58
C VAL A 242 1.07 3.38 6.61
N MET A 243 0.37 4.37 7.17
CA MET A 243 0.94 5.26 8.19
C MET A 243 1.30 4.51 9.48
N GLU A 244 0.47 3.55 9.89
CA GLU A 244 0.70 2.69 11.05
C GLU A 244 1.78 1.62 10.77
N ALA A 245 1.66 0.87 9.68
CA ALA A 245 2.53 -0.27 9.38
C ALA A 245 3.88 0.12 8.76
N GLY A 246 4.02 1.34 8.21
CA GLY A 246 5.20 1.81 7.49
C GLY A 246 5.27 1.39 6.01
N GLU A 247 4.82 0.18 5.69
CA GLU A 247 4.62 -0.32 4.32
C GLU A 247 3.33 -1.15 4.20
N LYS A 248 2.64 -1.07 3.06
CA LYS A 248 1.52 -1.99 2.74
C LYS A 248 1.45 -2.24 1.24
N LYS A 249 1.30 -3.50 0.84
CA LYS A 249 1.10 -3.91 -0.56
C LYS A 249 -0.33 -4.44 -0.72
N VAL A 250 -1.08 -3.86 -1.65
CA VAL A 250 -2.49 -4.19 -1.91
C VAL A 250 -2.70 -4.51 -3.38
N TYR A 251 -3.61 -5.44 -3.66
CA TYR A 251 -3.94 -5.89 -5.00
C TYR A 251 -5.41 -5.58 -5.23
N CYS A 252 -5.72 -4.79 -6.25
CA CYS A 252 -7.07 -4.37 -6.58
C CYS A 252 -7.39 -4.77 -8.02
N GLU A 253 -8.52 -5.41 -8.26
CA GLU A 253 -9.01 -5.69 -9.60
C GLU A 253 -10.02 -4.62 -10.03
N HIS A 254 -9.79 -3.99 -11.19
CA HIS A 254 -10.73 -3.04 -11.75
C HIS A 254 -10.71 -3.09 -13.29
N GLN A 255 -11.87 -3.28 -13.90
CA GLN A 255 -12.05 -3.34 -15.37
C GLN A 255 -11.13 -4.37 -16.07
N GLY A 256 -10.87 -5.52 -15.43
CA GLY A 256 -10.01 -6.56 -16.02
C GLY A 256 -8.51 -6.33 -15.91
N LEU A 257 -8.10 -5.35 -15.12
CA LEU A 257 -6.71 -5.04 -14.83
C LEU A 257 -6.44 -5.25 -13.35
N LEU A 258 -5.30 -5.83 -13.03
CA LEU A 258 -4.83 -5.99 -11.65
C LEU A 258 -3.88 -4.84 -11.33
N TYR A 259 -4.25 -4.03 -10.36
CA TYR A 259 -3.42 -2.95 -9.84
C TYR A 259 -2.74 -3.42 -8.56
N VAL A 260 -1.41 -3.42 -8.57
CA VAL A 260 -0.59 -3.69 -7.40
C VAL A 260 -0.15 -2.35 -6.83
N LEU A 261 -0.73 -1.96 -5.70
CA LEU A 261 -0.48 -0.73 -4.98
C LEU A 261 0.54 -1.00 -3.89
N HIS A 262 1.70 -0.37 -3.94
CA HIS A 262 2.72 -0.50 -2.89
C HIS A 262 2.96 0.84 -2.21
N GLY A 263 2.45 1.00 -0.99
CA GLY A 263 2.56 2.22 -0.21
C GLY A 263 3.73 2.17 0.76
N TYR A 264 4.50 3.25 0.81
CA TYR A 264 5.58 3.47 1.76
C TYR A 264 5.40 4.80 2.48
N ARG A 265 5.64 4.79 3.80
CA ARG A 265 5.70 6.01 4.61
C ARG A 265 7.05 6.69 4.44
N MET A 266 7.03 7.99 4.18
CA MET A 266 8.21 8.84 4.06
C MET A 266 8.09 10.05 4.99
N THR A 267 9.22 10.56 5.46
CA THR A 267 9.29 11.78 6.28
C THR A 267 10.25 12.75 5.61
N ILE A 268 9.74 13.92 5.22
CA ILE A 268 10.51 15.01 4.61
C ILE A 268 10.19 16.27 5.40
N ASP A 269 11.21 17.00 5.86
CA ASP A 269 11.09 18.26 6.60
C ASP A 269 10.09 18.22 7.78
N LYS A 270 10.11 17.10 8.53
CA LYS A 270 9.19 16.81 9.67
C LYS A 270 7.71 16.65 9.28
N GLN A 271 7.39 16.59 7.99
CA GLN A 271 6.07 16.23 7.48
C GLN A 271 6.05 14.78 7.01
N PHE A 272 4.91 14.11 7.20
CA PHE A 272 4.72 12.73 6.77
C PHE A 272 4.02 12.68 5.41
N TYR A 273 4.51 11.83 4.53
CA TYR A 273 3.93 11.57 3.22
C TYR A 273 3.81 10.07 3.01
N VAL A 274 2.84 9.67 2.20
CA VAL A 274 2.74 8.29 1.73
C VAL A 274 2.96 8.27 0.23
N CYS A 275 3.98 7.54 -0.20
CA CYS A 275 4.25 7.30 -1.61
C CYS A 275 3.73 5.93 -2.02
N TYR A 276 2.85 5.91 -3.02
CA TYR A 276 2.34 4.69 -3.62
C TYR A 276 2.97 4.47 -4.99
N TYR A 277 3.57 3.29 -5.17
CA TYR A 277 3.96 2.77 -6.47
C TYR A 277 2.89 1.83 -7.00
N ILE A 278 2.31 2.18 -8.13
CA ILE A 278 1.19 1.50 -8.75
C ILE A 278 1.70 0.77 -9.99
N ASN A 279 1.68 -0.56 -9.91
CA ASN A 279 2.00 -1.43 -11.04
C ASN A 279 0.70 -2.00 -11.62
N GLN A 280 0.37 -1.62 -12.85
CA GLN A 280 -0.78 -2.13 -13.58
C GLN A 280 -0.38 -3.36 -14.40
N ARG A 281 -0.98 -4.51 -14.08
CA ARG A 281 -0.74 -5.78 -14.77
C ARG A 281 -1.98 -6.16 -15.56
N LYS A 282 -1.82 -6.41 -16.87
CA LYS A 282 -2.83 -7.13 -17.65
C LYS A 282 -2.81 -8.58 -17.18
N VAL A 283 -3.82 -8.95 -16.40
CA VAL A 283 -4.02 -10.34 -16.01
C VAL A 283 -5.01 -10.93 -17.00
N PRO A 284 -4.78 -12.14 -17.54
CA PRO A 284 -5.80 -12.80 -18.34
C PRO A 284 -7.09 -12.89 -17.49
N LEU A 285 -8.15 -12.28 -18.01
CA LEU A 285 -9.48 -11.96 -17.46
C LEU A 285 -10.28 -13.13 -16.83
N SER A 286 -9.65 -14.13 -16.23
CA SER A 286 -10.30 -15.34 -15.73
C SER A 286 -9.63 -15.99 -14.53
N LEU A 287 -8.65 -15.36 -13.85
CA LEU A 287 -7.95 -16.04 -12.75
C LEU A 287 -8.83 -16.30 -11.51
N THR A 288 -9.79 -15.42 -11.21
CA THR A 288 -10.83 -15.70 -10.19
C THR A 288 -11.74 -16.87 -10.57
N LYS A 289 -11.76 -17.31 -11.83
CA LYS A 289 -12.46 -18.52 -12.28
C LYS A 289 -11.55 -19.73 -12.52
N ASN A 290 -10.23 -19.54 -12.56
CA ASN A 290 -9.26 -20.57 -12.96
C ASN A 290 -8.31 -20.97 -11.80
N GLY A 291 -8.74 -20.80 -10.56
CA GLY A 291 -8.05 -21.33 -9.38
C GLY A 291 -6.96 -20.46 -8.77
N ILE A 292 -6.76 -19.21 -9.21
CA ILE A 292 -5.80 -18.29 -8.55
C ILE A 292 -6.55 -17.09 -8.00
N HIS A 293 -6.50 -16.91 -6.68
CA HIS A 293 -7.18 -15.83 -5.98
C HIS A 293 -6.22 -15.03 -5.10
N TYR A 294 -6.47 -13.74 -4.95
CA TYR A 294 -5.76 -12.88 -4.01
C TYR A 294 -6.73 -12.50 -2.90
N LEU A 295 -6.26 -12.55 -1.66
CA LEU A 295 -7.01 -12.10 -0.49
C LEU A 295 -6.18 -11.10 0.30
N SER A 296 -6.77 -9.98 0.62
CA SER A 296 -6.24 -9.06 1.62
C SER A 296 -6.45 -9.61 3.04
N CYS A 297 -5.73 -9.06 4.01
CA CYS A 297 -5.93 -9.43 5.42
C CYS A 297 -7.36 -9.15 5.89
N GLU A 298 -7.96 -8.05 5.45
CA GLU A 298 -9.33 -7.66 5.81
C GLU A 298 -10.34 -8.69 5.28
N GLU A 299 -10.27 -9.02 3.98
CA GLU A 299 -11.14 -10.03 3.36
C GLU A 299 -10.93 -11.42 3.96
N ALA A 300 -9.68 -11.80 4.26
CA ALA A 300 -9.39 -13.10 4.88
C ALA A 300 -9.96 -13.19 6.30
N THR A 301 -9.89 -12.10 7.06
CA THR A 301 -10.40 -11.99 8.43
C THR A 301 -11.92 -12.03 8.43
N GLU A 302 -12.57 -11.25 7.57
CA GLU A 302 -14.02 -11.26 7.40
C GLU A 302 -14.53 -12.63 6.94
N ALA A 303 -13.86 -13.23 5.94
CA ALA A 303 -14.24 -14.55 5.45
C ALA A 303 -14.09 -15.66 6.50
N TYR A 304 -13.16 -15.51 7.46
CA TYR A 304 -13.02 -16.42 8.60
C TYR A 304 -14.13 -16.20 9.64
N PHE A 305 -14.33 -14.97 10.11
CA PHE A 305 -15.30 -14.67 11.17
C PHE A 305 -16.75 -14.89 10.73
N ASN A 306 -17.07 -14.64 9.46
CA ASN A 306 -18.38 -14.94 8.88
C ASN A 306 -18.56 -16.45 8.57
N SER A 307 -17.50 -17.26 8.67
CA SER A 307 -17.60 -18.70 8.49
C SER A 307 -18.10 -19.40 9.75
N PHE A 308 -18.64 -20.61 9.58
CA PHE A 308 -19.01 -21.48 10.69
C PHE A 308 -17.91 -21.61 11.75
N TYR A 309 -16.63 -21.69 11.36
CA TYR A 309 -15.52 -21.90 12.29
C TYR A 309 -15.25 -20.66 13.15
N GLY A 310 -15.42 -19.46 12.58
CA GLY A 310 -15.33 -18.21 13.33
C GLY A 310 -16.46 -18.06 14.34
N ILE A 311 -17.69 -18.38 13.93
CA ILE A 311 -18.90 -18.27 14.77
C ILE A 311 -18.88 -19.28 15.92
N THR A 312 -18.46 -20.52 15.63
CA THR A 312 -18.52 -21.61 16.60
C THR A 312 -17.27 -21.73 17.46
N HIS A 313 -16.22 -20.96 17.17
CA HIS A 313 -14.90 -21.08 17.80
C HIS A 313 -14.36 -22.52 17.83
N SER A 314 -14.70 -23.34 16.83
CA SER A 314 -14.33 -24.77 16.76
C SER A 314 -12.83 -25.02 16.65
N ALA A 315 -12.03 -23.98 16.34
CA ALA A 315 -10.57 -24.03 16.33
C ALA A 315 -9.92 -23.65 17.67
N SER A 316 -10.69 -23.49 18.75
CA SER A 316 -10.18 -23.06 20.07
C SER A 316 -9.07 -23.98 20.61
N SER A 317 -9.20 -25.29 20.43
CA SER A 317 -8.19 -26.29 20.81
C SER A 317 -6.86 -26.15 20.05
N LEU A 318 -6.89 -25.57 18.85
CA LEU A 318 -5.73 -25.36 17.99
C LEU A 318 -5.18 -23.92 18.07
N GLN A 319 -5.80 -23.04 18.87
CA GLN A 319 -5.47 -21.62 18.90
C GLN A 319 -4.01 -21.37 19.31
N ASP A 320 -3.52 -22.07 20.33
CA ASP A 320 -2.14 -21.93 20.81
C ASP A 320 -1.12 -22.35 19.74
N ALA A 321 -1.39 -23.46 19.04
CA ALA A 321 -0.56 -23.92 17.94
C ALA A 321 -0.61 -22.94 16.75
N ILE A 322 -1.79 -22.39 16.45
CA ILE A 322 -1.97 -21.37 15.40
C ILE A 322 -1.16 -20.12 15.73
N ASP A 323 -1.18 -19.65 16.97
CA ASP A 323 -0.44 -18.46 17.41
C ASP A 323 1.08 -18.67 17.35
N GLN A 324 1.54 -19.85 17.76
CA GLN A 324 2.94 -20.24 17.64
C GLN A 324 3.39 -20.30 16.16
N TYR A 325 2.60 -20.96 15.31
CA TYR A 325 2.94 -21.11 13.90
C TYR A 325 2.77 -19.83 13.08
N ALA A 326 1.85 -18.93 13.45
CA ALA A 326 1.69 -17.62 12.81
C ALA A 326 2.94 -16.74 12.94
N SER A 327 3.70 -16.91 14.03
CA SER A 327 4.93 -16.16 14.31
C SER A 327 6.17 -16.71 13.59
N SER A 328 6.16 -17.99 13.20
CA SER A 328 7.23 -18.63 12.43
C SER A 328 7.15 -18.22 10.95
N ASN A 329 8.26 -18.28 10.21
CA ASN A 329 8.28 -18.12 8.75
C ASN A 329 8.42 -19.45 7.99
N GLN A 330 8.52 -20.57 8.70
CA GLN A 330 8.66 -21.89 8.07
C GLN A 330 7.40 -22.27 7.27
N PRO A 331 7.54 -23.07 6.21
CA PRO A 331 6.41 -23.60 5.46
C PRO A 331 5.54 -24.47 6.37
N LEU A 332 4.22 -24.35 6.21
CA LEU A 332 3.24 -25.06 7.04
C LEU A 332 2.42 -26.02 6.19
N MET A 333 2.24 -27.24 6.69
CA MET A 333 1.37 -28.27 6.13
C MET A 333 0.17 -28.47 7.06
N ILE A 334 -1.03 -28.21 6.56
CA ILE A 334 -2.28 -28.42 7.30
C ILE A 334 -2.90 -29.74 6.83
N LEU A 335 -2.99 -30.70 7.74
CA LEU A 335 -3.45 -32.07 7.50
C LEU A 335 -4.82 -32.30 8.15
N GLY A 336 -5.63 -33.16 7.55
CA GLY A 336 -6.85 -33.67 8.17
C GLY A 336 -7.85 -34.16 7.15
N GLU A 337 -8.94 -34.74 7.61
CA GLU A 337 -9.97 -35.31 6.75
C GLU A 337 -10.74 -34.27 5.93
N ILE A 338 -11.48 -34.72 4.92
CA ILE A 338 -12.35 -33.84 4.14
C ILE A 338 -13.40 -33.20 5.08
N GLY A 339 -13.58 -31.89 4.96
CA GLY A 339 -14.58 -31.15 5.74
C GLY A 339 -14.15 -30.65 7.11
N THR A 340 -12.86 -30.74 7.49
CA THR A 340 -12.34 -30.26 8.80
C THR A 340 -12.03 -28.76 8.87
N GLY A 341 -12.21 -28.00 7.80
CA GLY A 341 -12.05 -26.53 7.85
C GLY A 341 -10.65 -25.99 7.61
N LYS A 342 -9.75 -26.82 7.09
CA LYS A 342 -8.35 -26.46 6.79
C LYS A 342 -8.17 -25.11 6.07
N HIS A 343 -9.05 -24.79 5.11
CA HIS A 343 -8.97 -23.53 4.36
C HIS A 343 -9.21 -22.30 5.24
N GLN A 344 -10.11 -22.41 6.23
CA GLN A 344 -10.39 -21.31 7.16
C GLN A 344 -9.24 -21.13 8.16
N ILE A 345 -8.65 -22.23 8.61
CA ILE A 345 -7.45 -22.20 9.47
C ILE A 345 -6.28 -21.52 8.73
N ALA A 346 -6.07 -21.83 7.44
CA ALA A 346 -5.05 -21.15 6.63
C ALA A 346 -5.26 -19.62 6.55
N ARG A 347 -6.51 -19.16 6.43
CA ARG A 347 -6.85 -17.73 6.43
C ARG A 347 -6.58 -17.07 7.78
N LEU A 348 -6.95 -17.72 8.88
CA LEU A 348 -6.67 -17.23 10.23
C LEU A 348 -5.16 -17.11 10.50
N LEU A 349 -4.39 -18.13 10.10
CA LEU A 349 -2.94 -18.12 10.19
C LEU A 349 -2.31 -16.98 9.39
N TYR A 350 -2.83 -16.69 8.20
CA TYR A 350 -2.40 -15.55 7.40
C TYR A 350 -2.72 -14.21 8.09
N ALA A 351 -3.95 -14.03 8.59
CA ALA A 351 -4.38 -12.80 9.25
C ALA A 351 -3.52 -12.45 10.48
N LYS A 352 -3.10 -13.46 11.24
CA LYS A 352 -2.21 -13.31 12.41
C LYS A 352 -0.71 -13.24 12.05
N SER A 353 -0.34 -13.48 10.80
CA SER A 353 1.06 -13.53 10.39
C SER A 353 1.70 -12.16 10.26
N ARG A 354 3.04 -12.12 10.29
CA ARG A 354 3.85 -10.91 10.01
C ARG A 354 3.71 -10.40 8.57
N PHE A 355 3.17 -11.22 7.67
CA PHE A 355 2.99 -10.89 6.25
C PHE A 355 1.57 -10.40 5.94
N ASN A 356 0.76 -10.08 6.94
CA ASN A 356 -0.60 -9.57 6.78
C ASN A 356 -0.69 -8.21 6.02
N ASN A 357 0.41 -7.45 5.98
CA ASN A 357 0.54 -6.22 5.18
C ASN A 357 0.70 -6.46 3.67
N ARG A 358 0.77 -7.72 3.24
CA ARG A 358 0.86 -8.16 1.84
C ARG A 358 -0.24 -9.19 1.59
N PRO A 359 -0.82 -9.32 0.39
CA PRO A 359 -1.92 -10.26 0.18
C PRO A 359 -1.47 -11.71 0.28
N MET A 360 -2.44 -12.56 0.60
CA MET A 360 -2.35 -14.01 0.47
C MET A 360 -2.76 -14.41 -0.95
N VAL A 361 -1.94 -15.23 -1.61
CA VAL A 361 -2.27 -15.85 -2.89
C VAL A 361 -2.78 -17.25 -2.63
N ILE A 362 -4.00 -17.55 -3.06
CA ILE A 362 -4.57 -18.89 -3.03
C ILE A 362 -4.43 -19.52 -4.42
N ILE A 363 -3.78 -20.67 -4.48
CA ILE A 363 -3.63 -21.52 -5.66
C ILE A 363 -4.43 -22.79 -5.43
N ASP A 364 -5.58 -22.89 -6.09
CA ASP A 364 -6.44 -24.06 -6.13
C ASP A 364 -6.05 -24.96 -7.31
N CYS A 365 -5.25 -25.98 -7.00
CA CYS A 365 -4.77 -26.93 -7.98
C CYS A 365 -5.90 -27.76 -8.63
N ALA A 366 -7.05 -27.91 -7.96
CA ALA A 366 -8.18 -28.65 -8.52
C ALA A 366 -8.94 -27.86 -9.60
N ARG A 367 -8.82 -26.53 -9.58
CA ARG A 367 -9.51 -25.61 -10.51
C ARG A 367 -8.60 -25.02 -11.57
N ILE A 368 -7.30 -25.36 -11.54
CA ILE A 368 -6.33 -24.75 -12.43
C ILE A 368 -6.37 -25.38 -13.83
N ASN A 369 -6.43 -24.53 -14.85
CA ASN A 369 -6.33 -24.94 -16.24
C ASN A 369 -4.89 -24.77 -16.78
N ASP A 370 -4.60 -25.33 -17.95
CA ASP A 370 -3.25 -25.29 -18.53
C ASP A 370 -2.75 -23.87 -18.79
N LYS A 371 -3.63 -22.93 -19.17
CA LYS A 371 -3.26 -21.51 -19.34
C LYS A 371 -2.81 -20.86 -18.04
N SER A 372 -3.51 -21.15 -16.94
CA SER A 372 -3.18 -20.60 -15.62
C SER A 372 -1.98 -21.30 -15.01
N TRP A 373 -1.74 -22.56 -15.36
CA TRP A 373 -0.51 -23.28 -15.05
C TRP A 373 0.70 -22.61 -15.71
N ILE A 374 0.66 -22.37 -17.03
CA ILE A 374 1.72 -21.66 -17.77
C ILE A 374 1.94 -20.25 -17.19
N PHE A 375 0.86 -19.56 -16.78
CA PHE A 375 0.98 -18.27 -16.10
C PHE A 375 1.72 -18.37 -14.75
N LEU A 376 1.55 -19.48 -14.01
CA LEU A 376 2.28 -19.69 -12.75
C LEU A 376 3.77 -20.01 -12.99
N THR A 377 4.08 -20.81 -14.00
CA THR A 377 5.44 -21.33 -14.20
C THR A 377 6.32 -20.39 -15.04
N ASP A 378 5.78 -19.84 -16.13
CA ASP A 378 6.60 -19.24 -17.20
C ASP A 378 6.50 -17.71 -17.25
N HIS A 379 5.66 -17.10 -16.42
CA HIS A 379 5.37 -15.67 -16.50
C HIS A 379 6.03 -14.86 -15.38
N ASN A 380 6.72 -13.77 -15.73
CA ASN A 380 7.40 -12.90 -14.75
C ASN A 380 6.46 -12.26 -13.72
N ASN A 381 5.19 -12.06 -14.08
CA ASN A 381 4.14 -11.58 -13.16
C ASN A 381 3.43 -12.69 -12.37
N SER A 382 3.99 -13.91 -12.38
CA SER A 382 3.47 -15.02 -11.57
C SER A 382 3.50 -14.65 -10.08
N PRO A 383 2.50 -15.08 -9.30
CA PRO A 383 2.55 -15.07 -7.84
C PRO A 383 3.82 -15.67 -7.24
N LEU A 384 4.43 -16.64 -7.92
CA LEU A 384 5.65 -17.31 -7.45
C LEU A 384 6.87 -16.37 -7.51
N SER A 385 6.83 -15.32 -8.33
CA SER A 385 7.89 -14.32 -8.44
C SER A 385 7.81 -13.22 -7.38
N ASP A 386 6.68 -13.09 -6.67
CA ASP A 386 6.55 -12.13 -5.58
C ASP A 386 7.37 -12.57 -4.35
N THR A 387 7.77 -11.62 -3.50
CA THR A 387 8.59 -11.86 -2.29
C THR A 387 7.86 -11.41 -1.02
N ASN A 388 8.12 -12.11 0.09
CA ASN A 388 7.48 -11.98 1.39
C ASN A 388 5.94 -12.01 1.32
N THR A 389 5.37 -12.72 0.36
CA THR A 389 3.92 -12.97 0.30
C THR A 389 3.58 -14.29 0.97
N THR A 390 2.31 -14.46 1.34
CA THR A 390 1.81 -15.77 1.78
C THR A 390 1.20 -16.47 0.58
N ILE A 391 1.73 -17.65 0.23
CA ILE A 391 1.23 -18.47 -0.86
C ILE A 391 0.58 -19.70 -0.25
N PHE A 392 -0.71 -19.88 -0.52
CA PHE A 392 -1.51 -20.97 -0.03
C PHE A 392 -1.88 -21.88 -1.19
N VAL A 393 -1.38 -23.11 -1.16
CA VAL A 393 -1.63 -24.11 -2.21
C VAL A 393 -2.58 -25.17 -1.66
N GLN A 394 -3.73 -25.32 -2.32
CA GLN A 394 -4.77 -26.28 -1.97
C GLN A 394 -5.00 -27.30 -3.09
N GLY A 395 -5.37 -28.53 -2.72
CA GLY A 395 -5.78 -29.56 -3.68
C GLY A 395 -4.62 -30.18 -4.47
N ILE A 396 -3.41 -30.21 -3.92
CA ILE A 396 -2.19 -30.73 -4.57
C ILE A 396 -2.35 -32.19 -5.05
N GLU A 397 -3.23 -32.93 -4.39
CA GLU A 397 -3.58 -34.33 -4.71
C GLU A 397 -4.17 -34.51 -6.09
N THR A 398 -4.87 -33.49 -6.58
CA THR A 398 -5.56 -33.53 -7.88
C THR A 398 -4.63 -33.31 -9.07
N LEU A 399 -3.37 -32.91 -8.84
CA LEU A 399 -2.39 -32.69 -9.90
C LEU A 399 -1.92 -33.99 -10.55
N SER A 400 -1.60 -33.93 -11.84
CA SER A 400 -0.86 -35.00 -12.53
C SER A 400 0.56 -35.12 -11.99
N ASP A 401 1.18 -36.30 -12.12
CA ASP A 401 2.56 -36.53 -11.65
C ASP A 401 3.57 -35.57 -12.28
N SER A 402 3.38 -35.22 -13.56
CA SER A 402 4.21 -34.25 -14.28
C SER A 402 4.14 -32.85 -13.66
N LYS A 403 2.92 -32.32 -13.47
CA LYS A 403 2.69 -31.00 -12.88
C LYS A 403 3.14 -30.93 -11.43
N PHE A 404 2.97 -32.02 -10.68
CA PHE A 404 3.46 -32.12 -9.31
C PHE A 404 4.99 -32.03 -9.26
N ALA A 405 5.71 -32.81 -10.08
CA ALA A 405 7.17 -32.77 -10.13
C ALA A 405 7.69 -31.38 -10.55
N GLU A 406 7.06 -30.76 -11.55
CA GLU A 406 7.38 -29.41 -12.00
C GLU A 406 7.22 -28.37 -10.88
N LEU A 407 6.09 -28.39 -10.15
CA LEU A 407 5.85 -27.47 -9.04
C LEU A 407 6.90 -27.62 -7.94
N ILE A 408 7.27 -28.85 -7.58
CA ILE A 408 8.31 -29.10 -6.56
C ILE A 408 9.67 -28.58 -7.02
N SER A 409 10.03 -28.80 -8.30
CA SER A 409 11.26 -28.24 -8.88
C SER A 409 11.26 -26.73 -8.78
N ILE A 410 10.18 -26.06 -9.21
CA ILE A 410 10.07 -24.60 -9.17
C ILE A 410 10.18 -24.06 -7.75
N ILE A 411 9.51 -24.69 -6.77
CA ILE A 411 9.58 -24.28 -5.36
C ILE A 411 11.03 -24.39 -4.84
N SER A 412 11.74 -25.46 -5.21
CA SER A 412 13.13 -25.69 -4.81
C SER A 412 14.10 -24.75 -5.51
N ASP A 413 14.03 -24.65 -6.84
CA ASP A 413 14.94 -23.89 -7.69
C ASP A 413 14.84 -22.38 -7.43
N LEU A 414 13.62 -21.86 -7.22
CA LEU A 414 13.40 -20.46 -6.88
C LEU A 414 13.53 -20.18 -5.38
N ASN A 415 13.79 -21.20 -4.56
CA ASN A 415 13.87 -21.16 -3.11
C ASN A 415 12.67 -20.41 -2.49
N LEU A 416 11.46 -20.76 -2.93
CA LEU A 416 10.23 -20.03 -2.58
C LEU A 416 9.91 -20.12 -1.10
N THR A 417 10.29 -21.20 -0.43
CA THR A 417 10.07 -21.41 1.01
C THR A 417 10.88 -20.45 1.89
N ALA A 418 12.01 -19.93 1.37
CA ALA A 418 12.80 -18.91 2.06
C ALA A 418 12.32 -17.49 1.74
N ARG A 419 11.83 -17.26 0.51
CA ARG A 419 11.36 -15.94 0.05
C ARG A 419 9.93 -15.60 0.46
N ASN A 420 9.09 -16.62 0.60
CA ASN A 420 7.66 -16.50 0.83
C ASN A 420 7.21 -17.46 1.93
N ARG A 421 6.10 -17.12 2.58
CA ARG A 421 5.45 -18.03 3.52
C ARG A 421 4.56 -18.98 2.75
N MET A 422 4.89 -20.27 2.75
CA MET A 422 4.10 -21.29 2.06
C MET A 422 3.16 -22.00 3.05
N ILE A 423 1.89 -22.13 2.67
CA ILE A 423 0.91 -22.95 3.38
C ILE A 423 0.39 -24.00 2.40
N PHE A 424 0.43 -25.26 2.78
CA PHE A 424 -0.06 -26.38 1.99
C PHE A 424 -1.22 -27.05 2.73
N THR A 425 -2.24 -27.49 2.00
CA THR A 425 -3.29 -28.35 2.56
C THR A 425 -3.31 -29.72 1.90
N PHE A 426 -3.56 -30.73 2.74
CA PHE A 426 -3.65 -32.11 2.32
C PHE A 426 -4.81 -32.82 3.04
N HIS A 427 -5.43 -33.78 2.36
CA HIS A 427 -6.49 -34.62 2.88
C HIS A 427 -5.97 -36.06 3.03
N TYR A 428 -6.32 -36.72 4.14
CA TYR A 428 -6.11 -38.15 4.28
C TYR A 428 -7.46 -38.86 4.54
N SER A 429 -7.55 -40.14 4.19
CA SER A 429 -8.71 -41.00 4.44
C SER A 429 -8.77 -41.46 5.91
N GLU A 430 -9.93 -41.96 6.36
CA GLU A 430 -10.22 -42.41 7.75
C GLU A 430 -9.15 -43.29 8.43
N HIS A 431 -8.26 -43.94 7.67
CA HIS A 431 -7.16 -44.77 8.18
C HIS A 431 -5.81 -44.07 8.38
N GLY A 432 -5.75 -42.73 8.35
CA GLY A 432 -4.63 -41.95 8.89
C GLY A 432 -3.27 -42.08 8.17
N GLU A 433 -3.19 -42.81 7.05
CA GLU A 433 -1.96 -42.87 6.28
C GLU A 433 -1.72 -41.55 5.54
N ILE A 434 -0.65 -40.86 5.91
CA ILE A 434 -0.21 -39.64 5.21
C ILE A 434 0.24 -40.04 3.80
N PRO A 435 -0.38 -39.51 2.72
CA PRO A 435 -0.04 -39.97 1.38
C PRO A 435 1.39 -39.60 0.97
N ARG A 436 1.99 -40.41 0.09
CA ARG A 436 3.41 -40.30 -0.31
C ARG A 436 3.79 -38.90 -0.80
N ARG A 437 2.90 -38.23 -1.56
CA ARG A 437 3.13 -36.85 -2.05
C ARG A 437 3.24 -35.84 -0.91
N CYS A 438 2.45 -36.01 0.16
CA CYS A 438 2.53 -35.17 1.34
C CYS A 438 3.86 -35.39 2.08
N GLN A 439 4.26 -36.65 2.29
CA GLN A 439 5.56 -36.97 2.90
C GLN A 439 6.73 -36.38 2.12
N GLN A 440 6.66 -36.44 0.79
CA GLN A 440 7.67 -35.83 -0.08
C GLN A 440 7.78 -34.31 0.17
N ILE A 441 6.66 -33.58 0.19
CA ILE A 441 6.67 -32.12 0.45
C ILE A 441 7.21 -31.82 1.85
N MET A 442 6.72 -32.53 2.87
CA MET A 442 7.14 -32.30 4.25
C MET A 442 8.64 -32.48 4.44
N ASN A 443 9.20 -33.58 3.90
CA ASN A 443 10.62 -33.88 4.02
C ASN A 443 11.49 -32.95 3.16
N THR A 444 11.03 -32.58 1.96
CA THR A 444 11.79 -31.72 1.04
C THR A 444 11.89 -30.29 1.56
N PHE A 445 10.81 -29.76 2.13
CA PHE A 445 10.74 -28.36 2.55
C PHE A 445 10.78 -28.14 4.07
N SER A 446 10.95 -29.21 4.86
CA SER A 446 10.96 -29.15 6.33
C SER A 446 9.73 -28.44 6.89
N CYS A 447 8.54 -28.81 6.39
CA CYS A 447 7.29 -28.17 6.77
C CYS A 447 6.92 -28.46 8.23
N LEU A 448 6.44 -27.44 8.95
CA LEU A 448 5.70 -27.62 10.20
C LEU A 448 4.36 -28.27 9.89
N THR A 449 3.86 -29.12 10.78
CA THR A 449 2.60 -29.84 10.59
C THR A 449 1.55 -29.38 11.59
N LEU A 450 0.37 -29.01 11.08
CA LEU A 450 -0.83 -28.73 11.86
C LEU A 450 -1.92 -29.71 11.47
N GLU A 451 -2.30 -30.58 12.40
CA GLU A 451 -3.36 -31.55 12.18
C GLU A 451 -4.70 -31.02 12.68
N THR A 452 -5.72 -31.13 11.85
CA THR A 452 -7.09 -30.76 12.20
C THR A 452 -7.86 -32.01 12.60
N PRO A 453 -8.33 -32.12 13.85
CA PRO A 453 -9.05 -33.30 14.30
C PRO A 453 -10.39 -33.44 13.56
N PRO A 454 -10.85 -34.68 13.32
CA PRO A 454 -12.18 -34.94 12.77
C PRO A 454 -13.28 -34.62 13.79
N LEU A 455 -14.50 -34.38 13.30
CA LEU A 455 -15.65 -34.03 14.14
C LEU A 455 -16.00 -35.14 15.15
N ARG A 456 -15.72 -36.40 14.81
CA ARG A 456 -15.95 -37.56 15.69
C ARG A 456 -15.13 -37.54 16.98
N ASP A 457 -14.01 -36.82 17.02
CA ASP A 457 -13.20 -36.68 18.23
C ASP A 457 -13.76 -35.60 19.17
N HIS A 458 -14.72 -34.81 18.68
CA HIS A 458 -15.33 -33.65 19.35
C HIS A 458 -16.86 -33.71 19.36
N LEU A 459 -17.44 -34.91 19.47
CA LEU A 459 -18.90 -35.11 19.50
C LEU A 459 -19.58 -34.42 20.70
N GLU A 460 -18.83 -34.18 21.77
CA GLU A 460 -19.29 -33.46 22.96
C GLU A 460 -19.62 -31.99 22.65
N ASP A 461 -18.97 -31.39 21.65
CA ASP A 461 -19.16 -30.00 21.27
C ASP A 461 -20.35 -29.79 20.32
N ILE A 462 -20.86 -30.86 19.69
CA ILE A 462 -21.98 -30.81 18.74
C ILE A 462 -23.19 -29.97 19.22
N PRO A 463 -23.67 -30.10 20.48
CA PRO A 463 -24.80 -29.31 20.95
C PRO A 463 -24.52 -27.80 20.90
N ASN A 464 -23.33 -27.39 21.36
CA ASN A 464 -22.91 -25.99 21.35
C ASN A 464 -22.71 -25.47 19.91
N LEU A 465 -22.02 -26.26 19.07
CA LEU A 465 -21.82 -25.95 17.65
C LEU A 465 -23.16 -25.76 16.92
N ALA A 466 -24.13 -26.64 17.19
CA ALA A 466 -25.47 -26.56 16.60
C ALA A 466 -26.20 -25.30 17.05
N SER A 467 -26.25 -25.01 18.36
CA SER A 467 -26.94 -23.83 18.89
C SER A 467 -26.39 -22.52 18.33
N LEU A 468 -25.07 -22.37 18.30
CA LEU A 468 -24.42 -21.17 17.75
C LEU A 468 -24.68 -21.03 16.25
N TYR A 469 -24.63 -22.13 15.50
CA TYR A 469 -24.89 -22.08 14.06
C TYR A 469 -26.37 -21.85 13.73
N ILE A 470 -27.30 -22.43 14.48
CA ILE A 470 -28.75 -22.15 14.35
C ILE A 470 -29.02 -20.67 14.59
N SER A 471 -28.42 -20.07 15.63
CA SER A 471 -28.54 -18.63 15.89
C SER A 471 -28.08 -17.79 14.69
N ALA A 472 -26.94 -18.14 14.09
CA ALA A 472 -26.45 -17.47 12.89
C ALA A 472 -27.35 -17.69 11.66
N LEU A 473 -27.93 -18.89 11.51
CA LEU A 473 -28.85 -19.22 10.42
C LEU A 473 -30.19 -18.51 10.55
N ASN A 474 -30.73 -18.36 11.75
CA ASN A 474 -31.97 -17.61 12.00
C ASN A 474 -31.88 -16.17 11.49
N MET A 475 -30.75 -15.51 11.72
CA MET A 475 -30.48 -14.17 11.20
C MET A 475 -30.46 -14.13 9.66
N ARG A 476 -30.01 -15.21 9.01
CA ARG A 476 -29.85 -15.28 7.55
C ARG A 476 -31.11 -15.73 6.81
N LEU A 477 -31.86 -16.67 7.40
CA LEU A 477 -33.04 -17.32 6.82
C LEU A 477 -34.35 -16.71 7.32
N SER A 478 -34.28 -15.75 8.26
CA SER A 478 -35.44 -15.15 8.94
C SER A 478 -36.33 -16.20 9.62
N THR A 479 -35.70 -17.19 10.24
CA THR A 479 -36.36 -18.27 11.00
C THR A 479 -36.27 -18.03 12.50
N GLU A 480 -37.16 -18.65 13.29
CA GLU A 480 -37.23 -18.50 14.76
C GLU A 480 -36.92 -19.82 15.49
N VAL A 481 -35.99 -20.62 14.97
CA VAL A 481 -35.65 -21.93 15.57
C VAL A 481 -34.81 -21.71 16.83
N ILE A 482 -35.29 -22.19 17.98
CA ILE A 482 -34.62 -22.02 19.28
C ILE A 482 -33.50 -23.06 19.45
N GLY A 483 -33.69 -24.29 18.97
CA GLY A 483 -32.68 -25.34 19.10
C GLY A 483 -33.15 -26.73 18.70
N LEU A 484 -32.43 -27.75 19.18
CA LEU A 484 -32.68 -29.17 18.92
C LEU A 484 -33.26 -29.84 20.17
N GLU A 485 -34.17 -30.80 19.98
CA GLU A 485 -34.59 -31.68 21.07
C GLU A 485 -33.44 -32.55 21.59
N SER A 486 -33.47 -32.92 22.87
CA SER A 486 -32.41 -33.74 23.49
C SER A 486 -32.22 -35.11 22.82
N THR A 487 -33.30 -35.68 22.29
CA THR A 487 -33.30 -36.90 21.48
C THR A 487 -32.66 -36.68 20.10
N ALA A 488 -32.90 -35.52 19.48
CA ALA A 488 -32.30 -35.13 18.21
C ALA A 488 -30.78 -34.90 18.35
N VAL A 489 -30.35 -34.27 19.44
CA VAL A 489 -28.91 -34.08 19.74
C VAL A 489 -28.18 -35.43 19.87
N LYS A 490 -28.76 -36.40 20.59
CA LYS A 490 -28.17 -37.74 20.72
C LYS A 490 -28.02 -38.44 19.36
N LEU A 491 -28.95 -38.23 18.43
CA LEU A 491 -28.83 -38.76 17.07
C LEU A 491 -27.67 -38.12 16.30
N LEU A 492 -27.47 -36.80 16.44
CA LEU A 492 -26.33 -36.11 15.83
C LEU A 492 -24.99 -36.54 16.44
N GLN A 493 -24.95 -36.81 17.75
CA GLN A 493 -23.74 -37.29 18.45
C GLN A 493 -23.39 -38.74 18.13
N SER A 494 -24.35 -39.57 17.72
CA SER A 494 -24.12 -40.98 17.39
C SER A 494 -23.83 -41.23 15.91
N TYR A 495 -23.79 -40.18 15.09
CA TYR A 495 -23.49 -40.26 13.67
C TYR A 495 -21.98 -40.16 13.41
N ASP A 496 -21.47 -40.89 12.43
CA ASP A 496 -20.01 -41.01 12.17
C ASP A 496 -19.40 -39.78 11.47
N TRP A 497 -20.23 -38.92 10.86
CA TRP A 497 -19.81 -37.69 10.16
C TRP A 497 -18.67 -37.87 9.13
N PRO A 498 -18.86 -38.69 8.08
CA PRO A 498 -17.82 -38.98 7.07
C PRO A 498 -17.28 -37.74 6.33
N TYR A 499 -18.04 -36.64 6.27
CA TYR A 499 -17.59 -35.35 5.72
C TYR A 499 -17.49 -34.24 6.77
N ASN A 500 -17.33 -34.62 8.05
CA ASN A 500 -17.04 -33.75 9.18
C ASN A 500 -17.96 -32.50 9.25
N TYR A 501 -17.39 -31.32 9.53
CA TYR A 501 -18.14 -30.09 9.72
C TYR A 501 -18.85 -29.59 8.45
N ASP A 502 -18.35 -29.92 7.25
CA ASP A 502 -19.01 -29.52 6.01
C ASP A 502 -20.32 -30.28 5.80
N GLN A 503 -20.38 -31.56 6.17
CA GLN A 503 -21.65 -32.29 6.24
C GLN A 503 -22.56 -31.69 7.31
N PHE A 504 -22.03 -31.49 8.51
CA PHE A 504 -22.79 -30.98 9.66
C PHE A 504 -23.48 -29.65 9.34
N LYS A 505 -22.74 -28.68 8.76
CA LYS A 505 -23.30 -27.39 8.34
C LYS A 505 -24.45 -27.55 7.36
N ARG A 506 -24.28 -28.41 6.34
CA ARG A 506 -25.33 -28.62 5.34
C ARG A 506 -26.59 -29.22 5.98
N ILE A 507 -26.41 -30.22 6.84
CA ILE A 507 -27.50 -30.88 7.55
C ILE A 507 -28.25 -29.90 8.45
N ILE A 508 -27.55 -29.14 9.29
CA ILE A 508 -28.19 -28.15 10.17
C ILE A 508 -28.90 -27.06 9.35
N ASN A 509 -28.28 -26.58 8.26
CA ASN A 509 -28.92 -25.60 7.38
C ASN A 509 -30.22 -26.14 6.74
N GLU A 510 -30.25 -27.40 6.31
CA GLU A 510 -31.46 -28.02 5.77
C GLU A 510 -32.53 -28.24 6.85
N LEU A 511 -32.12 -28.65 8.06
CA LEU A 511 -33.02 -28.83 9.20
C LEU A 511 -33.68 -27.53 9.63
N VAL A 512 -32.92 -26.43 9.73
CA VAL A 512 -33.47 -25.10 10.07
C VAL A 512 -34.38 -24.58 8.96
N SER A 513 -34.01 -24.80 7.70
CA SER A 513 -34.83 -24.37 6.55
C SER A 513 -36.16 -25.12 6.44
N ALA A 514 -36.20 -26.38 6.88
CA ALA A 514 -37.41 -27.22 6.88
C ALA A 514 -38.17 -27.19 8.21
N ALA A 515 -37.70 -26.41 9.20
CA ALA A 515 -38.30 -26.38 10.52
C ALA A 515 -39.62 -25.59 10.53
N GLU A 516 -40.72 -26.26 10.83
CA GLU A 516 -42.03 -25.61 11.08
C GLU A 516 -42.23 -25.29 12.57
N LYS A 517 -41.42 -25.87 13.45
CA LYS A 517 -41.52 -25.74 14.91
C LYS A 517 -40.28 -25.02 15.47
N PRO A 518 -40.39 -24.35 16.63
CA PRO A 518 -39.25 -23.72 17.30
C PRO A 518 -38.15 -24.70 17.74
N TYR A 519 -38.48 -25.98 17.94
CA TYR A 519 -37.51 -27.04 18.23
C TYR A 519 -37.52 -28.07 17.09
N ILE A 520 -36.33 -28.43 16.63
CA ILE A 520 -36.14 -29.48 15.63
C ILE A 520 -36.29 -30.84 16.32
N ASP A 521 -37.25 -31.64 15.84
CA ASP A 521 -37.55 -32.96 16.40
C ASP A 521 -36.61 -34.06 15.91
N ALA A 522 -36.51 -35.14 16.70
CA ALA A 522 -35.66 -36.28 16.37
C ALA A 522 -36.06 -36.99 15.07
N ALA A 523 -37.35 -36.95 14.72
CA ALA A 523 -37.87 -37.56 13.50
C ALA A 523 -37.32 -36.87 12.23
N SER A 524 -37.26 -35.54 12.23
CA SER A 524 -36.70 -34.76 11.12
C SER A 524 -35.21 -35.01 10.95
N VAL A 525 -34.46 -35.07 12.06
CA VAL A 525 -33.02 -35.38 12.04
C VAL A 525 -32.77 -36.79 11.53
N SER A 526 -33.47 -37.79 12.08
CA SER A 526 -33.33 -39.19 11.68
C SER A 526 -33.63 -39.37 10.18
N LYS A 527 -34.72 -38.77 9.68
CA LYS A 527 -35.09 -38.83 8.26
C LYS A 527 -33.98 -38.31 7.35
N LEU A 528 -33.33 -37.22 7.74
CA LEU A 528 -32.27 -36.60 6.94
C LEU A 528 -30.96 -37.41 7.02
N LEU A 529 -30.56 -37.85 8.22
CA LEU A 529 -29.39 -38.73 8.39
C LEU A 529 -29.54 -40.07 7.65
N HIS A 530 -30.74 -40.65 7.61
CA HIS A 530 -31.02 -41.85 6.81
C HIS A 530 -30.94 -41.63 5.30
N LYS A 531 -31.16 -40.40 4.84
CA LYS A 531 -31.01 -40.02 3.42
C LYS A 531 -29.54 -39.85 3.03
N GLU A 532 -28.69 -39.53 4.02
CA GLU A 532 -27.24 -39.33 3.89
C GLU A 532 -26.43 -40.61 3.96
N LEU A 533 -26.93 -41.62 4.68
CA LEU A 533 -26.41 -42.97 4.58
C LEU A 533 -26.41 -43.34 3.09
N PRO A 534 -25.24 -43.66 2.49
CA PRO A 534 -25.24 -44.19 1.15
C PRO A 534 -26.24 -45.34 1.17
N SER A 535 -27.12 -45.36 0.19
CA SER A 535 -27.84 -46.57 -0.18
C SER A 535 -26.79 -47.66 -0.43
N ARG A 536 -26.35 -48.35 0.63
CA ARG A 536 -25.80 -49.70 0.59
C ARG A 536 -26.98 -50.62 0.23
N THR A 537 -27.60 -50.35 -0.91
CA THR A 537 -28.39 -51.26 -1.71
C THR A 537 -27.57 -51.64 -2.94
N SER A 538 -26.29 -51.93 -2.72
CA SER A 538 -25.64 -53.03 -3.42
C SER A 538 -25.95 -54.31 -2.63
N LEU A 539 -27.09 -54.94 -2.93
CA LEU A 539 -27.35 -56.40 -3.01
C LEU A 539 -26.50 -57.43 -2.22
N HIS A 540 -25.93 -57.07 -1.08
CA HIS A 540 -25.29 -58.00 -0.16
C HIS A 540 -26.02 -57.90 1.17
N SER A 541 -26.99 -58.80 1.35
CA SER A 541 -27.21 -59.39 2.66
C SER A 541 -25.83 -59.68 3.25
N SER A 542 -25.57 -59.14 4.44
CA SER A 542 -24.35 -59.35 5.19
C SER A 542 -24.15 -60.86 5.39
N LEU A 543 -23.40 -61.52 4.50
CA LEU A 543 -22.97 -62.90 4.71
C LEU A 543 -21.99 -62.83 5.88
N ASN A 544 -22.43 -63.34 7.03
CA ASN A 544 -21.58 -63.48 8.20
C ASN A 544 -20.51 -64.53 7.89
N LEU A 545 -19.30 -64.09 7.54
CA LEU A 545 -18.15 -64.96 7.22
C LEU A 545 -17.59 -65.70 8.45
N ASN A 546 -18.14 -65.45 9.64
CA ASN A 546 -17.83 -66.18 10.88
C ASN A 546 -18.63 -67.49 11.04
N ARG A 547 -19.44 -67.86 10.04
CA ARG A 547 -20.26 -69.09 10.03
C ARG A 547 -19.61 -70.17 9.17
N THR A 548 -20.01 -71.42 9.40
CA THR A 548 -19.54 -72.53 8.57
C THR A 548 -20.01 -72.38 7.11
N LEU A 549 -19.24 -72.92 6.16
CA LEU A 549 -19.61 -72.89 4.73
C LEU A 549 -21.01 -73.48 4.48
N GLU A 550 -21.42 -74.45 5.31
CA GLU A 550 -22.73 -75.09 5.22
C GLU A 550 -23.88 -74.12 5.59
N GLU A 551 -23.76 -73.37 6.68
CA GLU A 551 -24.75 -72.36 7.11
C GLU A 551 -24.91 -71.22 6.08
N ILE A 552 -23.80 -70.77 5.51
CA ILE A 552 -23.77 -69.73 4.48
C ILE A 552 -24.50 -70.22 3.21
N ASN A 553 -24.26 -71.48 2.83
CA ASN A 553 -24.93 -72.07 1.67
C ASN A 553 -26.44 -72.24 1.89
N LEU A 554 -26.88 -72.58 3.11
CA LEU A 554 -28.30 -72.70 3.45
C LEU A 554 -29.01 -71.34 3.39
N GLU A 555 -28.39 -70.28 3.90
CA GLU A 555 -28.93 -68.92 3.85
C GLU A 555 -29.11 -68.43 2.40
N ILE A 556 -28.10 -68.65 1.55
CA ILE A 556 -28.18 -68.34 0.12
C ILE A 556 -29.29 -69.15 -0.57
N LEU A 557 -29.44 -70.43 -0.21
CA LEU A 557 -30.47 -71.32 -0.76
C LEU A 557 -31.89 -70.86 -0.39
N GLN A 558 -32.12 -70.41 0.84
CA GLN A 558 -33.40 -69.83 1.29
C GLN A 558 -33.74 -68.53 0.55
N ILE A 559 -32.76 -67.63 0.38
CA ILE A 559 -32.96 -66.35 -0.33
C ILE A 559 -33.36 -66.63 -1.79
N ILE A 560 -32.71 -67.58 -2.46
CA ILE A 560 -33.00 -67.90 -3.87
C ILE A 560 -34.33 -68.66 -4.00
N LEU A 561 -34.66 -69.56 -3.08
CA LEU A 561 -35.97 -70.23 -3.08
C LEU A 561 -37.13 -69.27 -2.86
N ALA A 562 -36.97 -68.30 -1.95
CA ALA A 562 -37.94 -67.24 -1.72
C ALA A 562 -38.10 -66.35 -2.97
N LYS A 563 -36.98 -66.00 -3.64
CA LYS A 563 -36.99 -65.18 -4.86
C LYS A 563 -37.64 -65.86 -6.06
N VAL A 564 -37.66 -67.19 -6.07
CA VAL A 564 -38.15 -68.02 -7.18
C VAL A 564 -39.47 -68.72 -6.81
N ASN A 565 -40.16 -68.27 -5.74
CA ASN A 565 -41.44 -68.79 -5.26
C ASN A 565 -41.48 -70.33 -5.15
N GLY A 566 -40.41 -70.94 -4.64
CA GLY A 566 -40.35 -72.39 -4.38
C GLY A 566 -40.12 -73.28 -5.60
N ASN A 567 -39.83 -72.73 -6.79
CA ASN A 567 -39.52 -73.56 -7.97
C ASN A 567 -38.07 -74.07 -7.94
N GLN A 568 -37.90 -75.31 -7.45
CA GLN A 568 -36.61 -75.98 -7.27
C GLN A 568 -35.78 -76.12 -8.56
N SER A 569 -36.42 -76.30 -9.72
CA SER A 569 -35.71 -76.43 -11.00
C SER A 569 -35.09 -75.11 -11.45
N ALA A 570 -35.78 -73.99 -11.21
CA ALA A 570 -35.28 -72.66 -11.52
C ALA A 570 -34.22 -72.19 -10.51
N ALA A 571 -34.38 -72.52 -9.22
CA ALA A 571 -33.37 -72.28 -8.18
C ALA A 571 -32.05 -73.03 -8.46
N ALA A 572 -32.12 -74.32 -8.85
CA ALA A 572 -30.94 -75.12 -9.18
C ALA A 572 -30.17 -74.56 -10.40
N LYS A 573 -30.90 -74.11 -11.43
CA LYS A 573 -30.31 -73.47 -12.62
C LYS A 573 -29.61 -72.15 -12.28
N GLN A 574 -30.19 -71.36 -11.38
CA GLN A 574 -29.63 -70.08 -10.95
C GLN A 574 -28.39 -70.23 -10.06
N LEU A 575 -28.35 -71.30 -9.26
CA LEU A 575 -27.21 -71.66 -8.41
C LEU A 575 -26.09 -72.40 -9.17
N GLY A 576 -26.31 -72.81 -10.41
CA GLY A 576 -25.34 -73.55 -11.21
C GLY A 576 -25.10 -75.00 -10.75
N ILE A 577 -26.04 -75.58 -9.99
CA ILE A 577 -25.95 -76.94 -9.43
C ILE A 577 -27.01 -77.88 -10.04
N SER A 578 -26.78 -79.20 -9.99
CA SER A 578 -27.77 -80.18 -10.43
C SER A 578 -28.97 -80.23 -9.48
N ARG A 579 -30.15 -80.55 -10.01
CA ARG A 579 -31.39 -80.72 -9.22
C ARG A 579 -31.25 -81.73 -8.08
N THR A 580 -30.44 -82.77 -8.27
CA THR A 580 -30.14 -83.80 -7.26
C THR A 580 -29.29 -83.26 -6.09
N THR A 581 -28.39 -82.31 -6.34
CA THR A 581 -27.58 -81.65 -5.31
C THR A 581 -28.42 -80.68 -4.47
N LEU A 582 -29.29 -79.90 -5.12
CA LEU A 582 -30.25 -79.02 -4.41
C LEU A 582 -31.21 -79.83 -3.52
N TRP A 583 -31.69 -80.98 -4.00
CA TRP A 583 -32.56 -81.87 -3.21
C TRP A 583 -31.85 -82.47 -1.98
N ARG A 584 -30.56 -82.85 -2.10
CA ARG A 584 -29.76 -83.30 -0.95
C ARG A 584 -29.53 -82.20 0.09
N MET A 585 -29.35 -80.95 -0.34
CA MET A 585 -29.22 -79.80 0.55
C MET A 585 -30.53 -79.51 1.30
N LEU A 586 -31.68 -79.61 0.61
CA LEU A 586 -33.00 -79.46 1.23
C LEU A 586 -33.32 -80.57 2.25
N GLN A 587 -33.03 -81.83 1.93
CA GLN A 587 -33.23 -82.95 2.85
C GLN A 587 -32.42 -82.84 4.14
N LYS A 588 -31.19 -82.33 4.04
CA LYS A 588 -30.36 -82.05 5.24
C LYS A 588 -30.98 -80.93 6.10
N MET A 589 -31.57 -79.92 5.46
CA MET A 589 -32.26 -78.82 6.13
C MET A 589 -33.51 -79.31 6.90
N ASP A 590 -34.24 -80.28 6.36
CA ASP A 590 -35.38 -80.92 7.04
C ASP A 590 -34.96 -81.87 8.17
N SER A 591 -33.70 -82.34 8.21
CA SER A 591 -33.20 -83.24 9.27
C SER A 591 -32.61 -82.53 10.49
N GLU A 592 -32.45 -81.20 10.43
CA GLU A 592 -31.95 -80.36 11.53
C GLU A 592 -33.06 -79.56 12.24
N PHE A 593 -34.34 -79.89 12.00
CA PHE A 593 -35.52 -79.32 12.67
C PHE A 593 -36.40 -80.35 13.36
#